data_AF-A0A1X3GD99-F1
#
_entry.id   AF-A0A1X3GD99-F1
#
_cell.length_a   1.000
_cell.length_b   1.000
_cell.length_c   1.000
_cell.angle_alpha   90.00
_cell.angle_beta   90.00
_cell.angle_gamma   90.00
#
_symmetry.space_group_name_H-M   'P 1'
#
loop_
_entity.id
_entity.type
_entity.pdbx_description
1 polymer ?
#
loop_
_entity_poly.entity_id
_entity_poly.type
_entity_poly.pdbx_seq_one_letter_code
_entity_poly.pdbx_strand_id
1 'polypeptide(L)'
;MGLVLAQSFTDCMHDETAAQNQLNTVWGTAPVSLRDSCEGEASSAGSQSYVDLLTCMQMAEWVKSSSTATRLRGASKNRNSP
;
A
#
# COMPACT_ATOMS: atom_id res chain seq x y z
N MET A 1 21.92 -14.80 -8.47
CA MET A 1 20.47 -15.03 -8.26
C MET A 1 19.72 -13.90 -8.92
N GLY A 2 19.49 -13.99 -10.23
CA GLY A 2 18.71 -13.00 -10.98
C GLY A 2 17.31 -13.57 -11.20
N LEU A 3 16.33 -13.05 -10.47
CA LEU A 3 14.92 -13.38 -10.71
C LEU A 3 14.49 -12.64 -11.98
N VAL A 4 14.91 -13.15 -13.15
CA VAL A 4 14.23 -12.81 -14.40
C VAL A 4 12.97 -13.66 -14.41
N LEU A 5 11.92 -13.16 -13.76
CA LEU A 5 10.57 -13.56 -14.14
C LEU A 5 10.41 -13.11 -15.58
N ALA A 6 10.62 -14.02 -16.53
CA ALA A 6 10.06 -13.89 -17.85
C ALA A 6 8.54 -14.05 -17.71
N GLN A 7 7.91 -13.09 -17.03
CA GLN A 7 6.46 -12.93 -17.07
C GLN A 7 6.12 -12.70 -18.53
N SER A 8 5.21 -13.52 -19.07
CA SER A 8 4.72 -13.27 -20.41
C SER A 8 4.00 -11.92 -20.41
N PHE A 9 4.02 -11.22 -21.53
CA PHE A 9 3.25 -9.99 -21.67
C PHE A 9 1.78 -10.18 -21.30
N THR A 10 1.23 -11.37 -21.58
CA THR A 10 -0.13 -11.76 -21.20
C THR A 10 -0.35 -11.77 -19.69
N ASP A 11 0.59 -12.32 -18.92
CA ASP A 11 0.48 -12.36 -17.46
C ASP A 11 0.57 -10.96 -16.85
N CYS A 12 1.50 -10.14 -17.35
CA CYS A 12 1.63 -8.73 -16.95
C CYS A 12 0.33 -7.95 -17.21
N MET A 13 -0.24 -8.07 -18.42
CA MET A 13 -1.50 -7.40 -18.75
C MET A 13 -2.70 -7.92 -17.96
N HIS A 14 -2.70 -9.22 -17.62
CA HIS A 14 -3.71 -9.79 -16.75
C HIS A 14 -3.64 -9.18 -15.35
N ASP A 15 -2.43 -9.09 -14.77
CA ASP A 15 -2.21 -8.51 -13.45
C ASP A 15 -2.56 -7.01 -13.41
N GLU A 16 -2.18 -6.24 -14.44
CA GLU A 16 -2.58 -4.83 -14.59
C GLU A 16 -4.11 -4.67 -14.67
N THR A 17 -4.79 -5.53 -15.43
CA THR A 17 -6.26 -5.49 -15.56
C THR A 17 -6.94 -5.87 -14.25
N ALA A 18 -6.44 -6.90 -13.57
CA ALA A 18 -6.94 -7.32 -12.27
C ALA A 18 -6.73 -6.22 -11.22
N ALA A 19 -5.58 -5.56 -11.22
CA ALA A 19 -5.28 -4.43 -10.36
C ALA A 19 -6.20 -3.25 -10.63
N GLN A 20 -6.44 -2.89 -11.90
CA GLN A 20 -7.38 -1.83 -12.27
C GLN A 20 -8.80 -2.11 -11.75
N ASN A 21 -9.29 -3.34 -11.88
CA ASN A 21 -10.62 -3.73 -11.40
C ASN A 21 -10.73 -3.62 -9.87
N GLN A 22 -9.70 -4.05 -9.14
CA GLN A 22 -9.65 -3.89 -7.68
C GLN A 22 -9.55 -2.42 -7.29
N LEU A 23 -8.74 -1.65 -8.00
CA LEU A 23 -8.57 -0.22 -7.79
C LEU A 23 -9.90 0.51 -7.91
N ASN A 24 -10.71 0.22 -8.93
CA ASN A 24 -12.05 0.80 -9.07
C ASN A 24 -12.94 0.61 -7.84
N THR A 25 -12.78 -0.52 -7.15
CA THR A 25 -13.57 -0.83 -5.94
C THR A 25 -13.08 -0.04 -4.73
N VAL A 26 -11.76 0.03 -4.51
CA VAL A 26 -11.18 0.69 -3.34
C VAL A 26 -10.98 2.19 -3.51
N TRP A 27 -10.87 2.68 -4.75
CA TRP A 27 -10.64 4.09 -5.05
C TRP A 27 -11.77 4.94 -4.52
N GLY A 28 -13.03 4.53 -4.73
CA GLY A 28 -14.20 5.29 -4.26
C GLY A 28 -14.25 5.51 -2.74
N THR A 29 -13.73 4.56 -1.95
CA THR A 29 -13.78 4.59 -0.48
C THR A 29 -12.51 5.14 0.16
N ALA A 30 -11.41 5.21 -0.58
CA ALA A 30 -10.14 5.75 -0.09
C ALA A 30 -10.23 7.27 0.18
N PRO A 31 -9.58 7.79 1.23
CA PRO A 31 -9.52 9.23 1.47
C PRO A 31 -8.69 9.94 0.39
N VAL A 32 -9.06 11.18 0.06
CA VAL A 32 -8.41 11.98 -1.00
C VAL A 32 -6.89 12.09 -0.79
N SER A 33 -6.46 12.37 0.44
CA SER A 33 -5.04 12.47 0.78
C SER A 33 -4.23 11.19 0.51
N LEU A 34 -4.88 10.03 0.61
CA LEU A 34 -4.24 8.73 0.34
C LEU A 34 -4.15 8.48 -1.18
N ARG A 35 -5.19 8.88 -1.93
CA ARG A 35 -5.18 8.84 -3.39
C ARG A 35 -4.07 9.72 -3.96
N ASP A 36 -3.98 10.97 -3.50
CA ASP A 36 -2.96 11.93 -3.95
C ASP A 36 -1.54 11.43 -3.64
N SER A 37 -1.32 10.89 -2.43
CA SER A 37 -0.03 10.33 -2.03
C SER A 37 0.36 9.14 -2.91
N CYS A 38 -0.56 8.18 -3.10
CA CYS A 38 -0.28 6.97 -3.86
C CYS A 38 -0.17 7.24 -5.37
N GLU A 39 -0.92 8.20 -5.91
CA GLU A 39 -0.79 8.64 -7.30
C GLU A 39 0.58 9.33 -7.53
N GLY A 40 1.03 10.14 -6.57
CA GLY A 40 2.37 10.72 -6.58
C GLY A 40 3.48 9.66 -6.59
N GLU A 41 3.39 8.64 -5.74
CA GLU A 41 4.39 7.55 -5.72
C GLU A 41 4.35 6.70 -7.00
N ALA A 42 3.16 6.31 -7.47
CA ALA A 42 3.01 5.49 -8.68
C ALA A 42 3.47 6.22 -9.95
N SER A 43 3.35 7.56 -10.01
CA SER A 43 3.83 8.36 -11.15
C SER A 43 5.34 8.67 -11.09
N SER A 44 5.94 8.66 -9.89
CA SER A 44 7.36 8.97 -9.68
C SER A 44 8.31 7.97 -10.35
N ALA A 45 7.86 6.72 -10.55
CA ALA A 45 8.64 5.68 -11.21
C ALA A 45 8.66 5.80 -12.75
N GLY A 46 7.99 6.80 -13.34
CA GLY A 46 7.99 7.06 -14.78
C GLY A 46 6.97 6.23 -15.60
N SER A 47 6.19 5.38 -14.95
CA SER A 47 5.07 4.63 -15.54
C SER A 47 3.93 4.51 -14.54
N GLN A 48 2.71 4.84 -14.95
CA GLN A 48 1.52 4.56 -14.13
C GLN A 48 1.17 3.06 -14.25
N SER A 49 1.62 2.26 -13.28
CA SER A 49 1.14 0.89 -13.09
C SER A 49 -0.04 0.87 -12.12
N TYR A 50 -1.13 0.20 -12.48
CA TYR A 50 -2.26 0.01 -11.56
C TYR A 50 -1.88 -0.89 -10.40
N VAL A 51 -0.93 -1.80 -10.60
CA VAL A 51 -0.40 -2.69 -9.56
C VAL A 51 0.32 -1.88 -8.48
N ASP A 52 1.18 -0.93 -8.87
CA ASP A 52 1.90 -0.07 -7.92
C ASP A 52 0.93 0.82 -7.12
N LEU A 53 -0.03 1.43 -7.81
CA LEU A 53 -1.04 2.28 -7.17
C LEU A 53 -1.88 1.49 -6.16
N LEU A 54 -2.38 0.32 -6.56
CA LEU A 54 -3.15 -0.56 -5.70
C LEU A 54 -2.32 -1.03 -4.49
N THR A 55 -1.05 -1.37 -4.71
CA THR A 55 -0.13 -1.81 -3.66
C THR A 55 0.06 -0.70 -2.62
N CYS A 56 0.30 0.54 -3.05
CA CYS A 56 0.41 1.67 -2.12
C CYS A 56 -0.84 1.80 -1.23
N MET A 57 -2.02 1.73 -1.85
CA MET A 57 -3.28 1.86 -1.10
C MET A 57 -3.48 0.71 -0.09
N GLN A 58 -3.16 -0.52 -0.48
CA GLN A 58 -3.25 -1.68 0.41
C GLN A 58 -2.27 -1.58 1.59
N MET A 59 -1.04 -1.14 1.32
CA MET A 59 -0.01 -0.94 2.35
C MET A 59 -0.43 0.14 3.36
N ALA A 60 -1.04 1.23 2.89
CA ALA A 60 -1.55 2.28 3.77
C ALA A 60 -2.69 1.79 4.69
N GLU A 61 -3.59 0.94 4.17
CA GLU A 61 -4.62 0.28 5.00
C GLU A 61 -4.02 -0.70 6.03
N TRP A 62 -2.93 -1.40 5.68
CA TRP A 62 -2.20 -2.25 6.62
C TRP A 62 -1.50 -1.44 7.73
N VAL A 63 -0.91 -0.29 7.40
CA VAL A 63 -0.33 0.63 8.40
C VAL A 63 -1.40 1.15 9.36
N LYS A 64 -2.59 1.49 8.84
CA LYS A 64 -3.73 1.93 9.64
C LYS A 64 -4.22 0.83 10.60
N SER A 65 -4.34 -0.41 10.13
CA SER A 65 -4.72 -1.54 11.01
C SER A 65 -3.65 -1.87 12.04
N SER A 66 -2.36 -1.83 11.69
CA SER A 66 -1.22 -2.05 12.60
C SER A 66 -1.06 -0.94 13.66
N SER A 67 -1.37 0.32 13.32
CA SER A 67 -1.34 1.43 14.28
C SER A 67 -2.32 1.26 15.44
N THR A 68 -3.39 0.48 15.24
CA THR A 68 -4.34 0.11 16.29
C THR A 68 -3.75 -0.95 17.24
N ALA A 69 -2.87 -1.83 16.74
CA ALA A 69 -2.17 -2.83 17.54
C ALA A 69 -1.01 -2.24 18.38
N THR A 70 -0.48 -1.07 18.00
CA THR A 70 0.63 -0.40 18.74
C THR A 70 0.16 0.70 19.70
N ARG A 71 -1.08 0.61 20.21
CA ARG A 71 -1.31 1.06 21.59
C ARG A 71 -0.70 0.00 22.51
N LEU A 72 0.64 -0.09 22.54
CA LEU A 72 1.39 -0.78 23.59
C LEU A 72 1.12 -0.06 24.91
N ARG A 73 -0.06 -0.34 25.48
CA ARG A 73 -0.51 0.04 26.80
C ARG A 73 0.34 -0.75 27.79
N GLY A 74 1.53 -0.25 28.10
CA GLY A 74 2.41 -1.01 29.00
C GLY A 74 3.82 -0.47 29.17
N ALA A 75 3.99 0.80 29.55
CA ALA A 75 5.23 1.24 30.18
C ALA A 75 5.01 2.47 31.10
N SER A 76 3.97 2.44 31.94
CA SER A 76 3.92 3.30 33.13
C SER A 76 4.53 2.52 34.29
N LYS A 77 5.82 2.75 34.57
CA LYS A 77 6.36 2.53 35.91
C LYS A 77 7.40 3.62 36.20
N ASN A 78 6.88 4.76 36.64
CA ASN A 78 7.63 5.71 37.47
C ASN A 78 8.35 4.93 38.58
N ARG A 79 9.68 4.95 38.57
CA ARG A 79 10.51 4.57 39.72
C ARG A 79 11.32 5.79 40.14
N ASN A 80 10.65 6.82 40.63
CA ASN A 80 11.22 7.66 41.67
C ASN A 80 10.87 6.98 43.01
N SER A 81 11.88 6.66 43.79
CA SER A 81 11.78 6.43 45.23
C SER A 81 13.11 6.91 45.84
N PRO A 82 13.06 7.57 47.01
CA PRO A 82 14.15 8.35 47.61
C PRO A 82 15.34 7.51 48.09
#